data_AF-A0A938VXM8-F1
#
_entry.id   AF-A0A938VXM8-F1
#
_cell.length_a   1.000
_cell.length_b   1.000
_cell.length_c   1.000
_cell.angle_alpha   90.00
_cell.angle_beta   90.00
_cell.angle_gamma   90.00
#
_symmetry.space_group_name_H-M   'P 1'
#
loop_
_entity.id
_entity.type
_entity.pdbx_description
1 polymer ?
#
loop_
_entity_poly.entity_id
_entity_poly.type
_entity_poly.pdbx_seq_one_letter_code
_entity_poly.pdbx_strand_id
1 'polypeptide(L)'
;MDALQQTFAPDLKRKPAQRALHGAWQRTWRAYGPDLLHCYDIPGLPPDNLRLEALFGRLRRHQRRISGRQSTRERRDFGQCQVLFGTASEEELLAQIRQVPLAVYHEHRQRLEEAEAPHRFLRRLHRDPLRAVGDLIDQHAARRTELEAASGLPPP
;
A
#
# COMPACT_ATOMS: atom_id res chain seq x y z
N MET A 1 -24.56 29.48 -2.88
CA MET A 1 -24.74 28.64 -1.67
C MET A 1 -25.46 29.37 -0.54
N ASP A 2 -25.21 30.66 -0.33
CA ASP A 2 -25.91 31.44 0.71
C ASP A 2 -27.44 31.52 0.48
N ALA A 3 -27.89 31.60 -0.77
CA ALA A 3 -29.30 31.53 -1.13
C ALA A 3 -29.96 30.18 -0.72
N LEU A 4 -29.24 29.06 -0.85
CA LEU A 4 -29.73 27.74 -0.42
C LEU A 4 -29.82 27.62 1.10
N GLN A 5 -28.88 28.23 1.83
CA GLN A 5 -28.94 28.30 3.29
C GLN A 5 -30.13 29.14 3.77
N GLN A 6 -30.41 30.26 3.10
CA GLN A 6 -31.57 31.10 3.41
C GLN A 6 -32.91 30.42 3.13
N THR A 7 -32.94 29.49 2.16
CA THR A 7 -34.16 28.73 1.81
C THR A 7 -34.47 27.62 2.83
N PHE A 8 -33.47 27.15 3.57
CA PHE A 8 -33.65 26.10 4.57
C PHE A 8 -34.05 26.68 5.93
N ALA A 9 -35.32 26.52 6.31
CA ALA A 9 -35.89 26.98 7.59
C ALA A 9 -36.17 25.81 8.57
N PRO A 10 -35.15 25.28 9.29
CA PRO A 10 -35.31 24.16 10.20
C PRO A 10 -36.02 24.54 11.50
N ASP A 11 -36.80 23.62 12.05
CA ASP A 11 -37.32 23.72 13.43
C ASP A 11 -36.24 23.25 14.42
N LEU A 12 -35.35 24.18 14.76
CA LEU A 12 -34.20 23.92 15.64
C LEU A 12 -34.61 23.56 17.08
N LYS A 13 -35.82 23.90 17.51
CA LYS A 13 -36.29 23.66 18.89
C LYS A 13 -36.89 22.27 19.06
N ARG A 14 -37.70 21.83 18.09
CA ARG A 14 -38.44 20.56 18.21
C ARG A 14 -37.77 19.40 17.49
N LYS A 15 -36.81 19.66 16.59
CA LYS A 15 -36.15 18.63 15.79
C LYS A 15 -34.63 18.64 16.01
N PRO A 16 -34.10 17.88 16.98
CA PRO A 16 -32.67 17.89 17.29
C PRO A 16 -31.77 17.46 16.13
N ALA A 17 -32.26 16.55 15.26
CA ALA A 17 -31.55 16.16 14.04
C ALA A 17 -31.39 17.33 13.05
N GLN A 18 -32.43 18.16 12.87
CA GLN A 18 -32.34 19.35 12.01
C GLN A 18 -31.38 20.38 12.60
N ARG A 19 -31.39 20.55 13.92
CA ARG A 19 -30.43 21.42 14.61
C ARG A 19 -28.99 20.95 14.43
N ALA A 20 -28.73 19.66 14.60
CA ALA A 20 -27.41 19.08 14.42
C ALA A 20 -26.91 19.23 12.98
N LEU A 21 -27.76 18.92 12.00
CA LEU A 21 -27.46 19.08 10.58
C LEU A 21 -27.16 20.53 10.22
N HIS A 22 -28.02 21.47 10.63
CA HIS A 22 -27.84 22.89 10.34
C HIS A 22 -26.53 23.43 10.94
N GLY A 23 -26.24 23.10 12.20
CA GLY A 23 -24.98 23.50 12.85
C GLY A 23 -23.74 22.85 12.22
N ALA A 24 -23.83 21.59 11.78
CA ALA A 24 -22.74 20.94 11.06
C ALA A 24 -22.52 21.56 9.68
N TRP A 25 -23.60 21.84 8.94
CA TRP A 25 -23.54 22.46 7.62
C TRP A 25 -22.92 23.86 7.69
N GLN A 26 -23.41 24.73 8.58
CA GLN A 26 -22.84 26.09 8.73
C GLN A 26 -21.35 26.06 9.10
N ARG A 27 -20.95 25.19 10.03
CA ARG A 27 -19.53 25.05 10.41
C ARG A 27 -18.68 24.56 9.25
N THR A 28 -19.15 23.53 8.55
CA THR A 28 -18.43 22.94 7.41
C THR A 28 -18.31 23.95 6.28
N TRP A 29 -19.39 24.68 5.98
CA TRP A 29 -19.39 25.71 4.93
C TRP A 29 -18.47 26.89 5.27
N ARG A 30 -18.45 27.34 6.53
CA ARG A 30 -17.51 28.41 6.95
C ARG A 30 -16.05 27.97 6.90
N ALA A 31 -15.77 26.73 7.31
CA ALA A 31 -14.40 26.22 7.39
C ALA A 31 -13.83 25.81 6.03
N TYR A 32 -14.66 25.23 5.16
CA TYR A 32 -14.19 24.58 3.93
C TYR A 32 -14.94 25.01 2.68
N GLY A 33 -16.00 25.81 2.79
CA GLY A 33 -16.83 26.22 1.65
C GLY A 33 -16.08 26.83 0.48
N PRO A 34 -15.09 27.72 0.70
CA PRO A 34 -14.25 28.26 -0.38
C PRO A 34 -13.51 27.18 -1.18
N ASP A 35 -13.07 26.11 -0.50
CA ASP A 35 -12.25 25.06 -1.11
C ASP A 35 -13.08 23.86 -1.60
N LEU A 36 -14.28 23.66 -1.07
CA LEU A 36 -15.10 22.46 -1.31
C LEU A 36 -15.59 22.34 -2.76
N LEU A 37 -15.79 23.48 -3.43
CA LEU A 37 -16.39 23.55 -4.76
C LEU A 37 -15.39 23.95 -5.85
N HIS A 38 -14.11 24.10 -5.50
CA HIS A 38 -13.08 24.49 -6.46
C HIS A 38 -12.94 23.51 -7.63
N CYS A 39 -13.39 22.26 -7.45
CA CYS A 39 -13.47 21.26 -8.51
C CYS A 39 -14.39 21.66 -9.68
N TYR A 40 -15.38 22.53 -9.46
CA TYR A 40 -16.26 23.02 -10.51
C TYR A 40 -15.66 24.18 -11.31
N ASP A 41 -14.66 24.88 -10.76
CA ASP A 41 -13.98 25.99 -11.44
C ASP A 41 -12.89 25.50 -12.41
N ILE A 42 -12.40 24.26 -12.24
CA ILE A 42 -11.32 23.68 -13.04
C ILE A 42 -11.90 22.74 -14.10
N PRO A 43 -11.81 23.08 -15.40
CA PRO A 43 -12.27 22.20 -16.46
C PRO A 43 -11.58 20.84 -16.42
N GLY A 44 -12.35 19.76 -16.40
CA GLY A 44 -11.85 18.38 -16.42
C GLY A 44 -11.53 17.79 -15.05
N LEU A 45 -11.59 18.57 -13.96
CA LEU A 45 -11.49 18.02 -12.61
C LEU A 45 -12.84 17.41 -12.21
N PRO A 46 -12.90 16.12 -11.81
CA PRO A 46 -14.15 15.50 -11.42
C PRO A 46 -14.77 16.19 -10.19
N PRO A 47 -16.11 16.30 -10.13
CA PRO A 47 -16.81 16.93 -9.01
C PRO A 47 -16.70 16.14 -7.70
N ASP A 48 -16.37 14.85 -7.79
CA ASP A 48 -16.19 13.96 -6.67
C ASP A 48 -14.98 13.03 -6.88
N ASN A 49 -14.57 12.38 -5.79
CA ASN A 49 -13.50 11.40 -5.78
C ASN A 49 -14.02 9.95 -5.82
N LEU A 50 -15.31 9.71 -6.08
CA LEU A 50 -15.94 8.39 -5.90
C LEU A 50 -15.28 7.33 -6.77
N ARG A 51 -14.85 7.70 -7.98
CA ARG A 51 -14.11 6.80 -8.88
C ARG A 51 -12.78 6.36 -8.29
N LEU A 52 -12.05 7.28 -7.64
CA LEU A 52 -10.79 6.98 -6.94
C LEU A 52 -11.05 6.11 -5.71
N GLU A 53 -12.08 6.42 -4.93
CA GLU A 53 -12.45 5.61 -3.77
C GLU A 53 -12.84 4.19 -4.16
N ALA A 54 -13.61 4.03 -5.24
CA ALA A 54 -14.00 2.74 -5.80
C ALA A 54 -12.78 1.95 -6.29
N LEU A 55 -11.84 2.61 -6.98
CA LEU A 55 -10.57 2.02 -7.41
C LEU A 55 -9.77 1.52 -6.20
N PHE A 56 -9.52 2.39 -5.22
CA PHE A 56 -8.78 1.98 -4.02
C PHE A 56 -9.53 0.94 -3.20
N GLY A 57 -10.86 0.93 -3.22
CA GLY A 57 -11.69 -0.10 -2.62
C GLY A 57 -11.48 -1.47 -3.29
N ARG A 58 -11.46 -1.52 -4.62
CA ARG A 58 -11.14 -2.75 -5.39
C ARG A 58 -9.73 -3.25 -5.05
N LEU A 59 -8.73 -2.36 -5.06
CA LEU A 59 -7.35 -2.72 -4.72
C LEU A 59 -7.23 -3.28 -3.29
N ARG A 60 -7.92 -2.69 -2.30
CA ARG A 60 -7.95 -3.24 -0.92
C ARG A 60 -8.53 -4.65 -0.88
N ARG A 61 -9.65 -4.88 -1.58
CA ARG A 61 -10.27 -6.21 -1.61
C ARG A 61 -9.38 -7.24 -2.27
N HIS A 62 -8.76 -6.89 -3.39
CA HIS A 62 -7.86 -7.77 -4.11
C HIS A 62 -6.62 -8.14 -3.27
N GLN A 63 -5.96 -7.15 -2.66
CA GLN A 63 -4.81 -7.39 -1.79
C GLN A 63 -5.17 -8.33 -0.62
N ARG A 64 -6.32 -8.10 0.04
CA ARG A 64 -6.81 -8.97 1.12
C ARG A 64 -7.06 -10.41 0.67
N ARG A 65 -7.54 -10.62 -0.57
CA ARG A 65 -7.74 -11.97 -1.12
C ARG A 65 -6.42 -12.68 -1.36
N ILE A 66 -5.38 -11.97 -1.80
CA ILE A 66 -4.06 -12.54 -2.06
C ILE A 66 -3.30 -12.79 -0.76
N SER A 67 -3.17 -11.78 0.10
CA SER A 67 -2.31 -11.87 1.28
C SER A 67 -3.03 -12.37 2.53
N GLY A 68 -4.37 -12.42 2.53
CA GLY A 68 -5.18 -12.75 3.71
C GLY A 68 -5.13 -11.71 4.83
N ARG A 69 -4.41 -10.59 4.63
CA ARG A 69 -4.12 -9.60 5.67
C ARG A 69 -4.95 -8.35 5.48
N GLN A 70 -5.47 -7.81 6.58
CA GLN A 70 -6.15 -6.51 6.59
C GLN A 70 -5.18 -5.32 6.39
N SER A 71 -3.88 -5.55 6.60
CA SER A 71 -2.83 -4.53 6.55
C SER A 71 -2.81 -3.74 5.23
N THR A 72 -2.60 -2.44 5.34
CA THR A 72 -2.40 -1.51 4.21
C THR A 72 -0.93 -1.27 3.90
N ARG A 73 0.01 -1.92 4.61
CA ARG A 73 1.45 -1.71 4.44
C ARG A 73 1.91 -2.06 3.03
N GLU A 74 1.51 -3.23 2.52
CA GLU A 74 1.82 -3.70 1.16
C GLU A 74 1.35 -2.70 0.08
N ARG A 75 0.29 -1.94 0.35
CA ARG A 75 -0.19 -0.88 -0.55
C ARG A 75 0.68 0.37 -0.56
N ARG A 76 1.39 0.69 0.53
CA ARG A 76 2.32 1.83 0.52
C ARG A 76 3.44 1.57 -0.49
N ASP A 77 3.91 0.34 -0.53
CA ASP A 77 5.08 -0.03 -1.31
C ASP A 77 4.69 -0.37 -2.76
N PHE A 78 3.56 -1.09 -2.97
CA PHE A 78 3.14 -1.57 -4.29
C PHE A 78 1.94 -0.84 -4.90
N GLY A 79 1.26 0.04 -4.16
CA GLY A 79 0.00 0.63 -4.57
C GLY A 79 0.10 1.49 -5.84
N GLN A 80 1.22 2.20 -6.02
CA GLN A 80 1.49 2.97 -7.23
C GLN A 80 1.54 2.10 -8.48
N CYS A 81 2.21 0.95 -8.40
CA CYS A 81 2.29 -0.01 -9.50
C CYS A 81 0.90 -0.62 -9.79
N GLN A 82 0.12 -0.94 -8.76
CA GLN A 82 -1.24 -1.46 -8.94
C GLN A 82 -2.20 -0.47 -9.61
N VAL A 83 -1.96 0.85 -9.46
CA VAL A 83 -2.74 1.89 -10.13
C VAL A 83 -2.27 2.07 -11.58
N LEU A 84 -0.96 2.10 -11.82
CA LEU A 84 -0.37 2.35 -13.14
C LEU A 84 -0.53 1.15 -14.09
N PHE A 85 -0.47 -0.07 -13.57
CA PHE A 85 -0.54 -1.32 -14.34
C PHE A 85 -1.85 -2.08 -14.07
N GLY A 86 -2.94 -1.34 -13.83
CA GLY A 86 -4.27 -1.94 -13.75
C GLY A 86 -4.70 -2.49 -15.12
N THR A 87 -5.21 -3.71 -15.17
CA THR A 87 -5.71 -4.33 -16.40
C THR A 87 -7.20 -4.68 -16.27
N ALA A 88 -7.93 -4.60 -17.38
CA ALA A 88 -9.34 -4.97 -17.42
C ALA A 88 -9.53 -6.46 -17.78
N SER A 89 -8.54 -7.07 -18.44
CA SER A 89 -8.55 -8.48 -18.82
C SER A 89 -7.22 -9.20 -18.48
N GLU A 90 -7.29 -10.54 -18.52
CA GLU A 90 -6.10 -11.39 -18.40
C GLU A 90 -5.16 -11.25 -19.60
N GLU A 91 -5.71 -11.09 -20.81
CA GLU A 91 -4.93 -10.91 -22.04
C GLU A 91 -4.09 -9.62 -21.99
N GLU A 92 -4.67 -8.52 -21.52
CA GLU A 92 -3.97 -7.26 -21.29
C GLU A 92 -2.86 -7.42 -20.25
N LEU A 93 -3.13 -8.15 -19.16
CA LEU A 93 -2.14 -8.41 -18.12
C LEU A 93 -0.95 -9.20 -18.68
N LEU A 94 -1.23 -10.26 -19.45
CA LEU A 94 -0.18 -11.07 -20.08
C LEU A 94 0.62 -10.24 -21.09
N ALA A 95 -0.05 -9.39 -21.88
CA ALA A 95 0.63 -8.49 -22.80
C ALA A 95 1.57 -7.53 -22.07
N GLN A 96 1.15 -6.95 -20.94
CA GLN A 96 1.98 -6.08 -20.12
C GLN A 96 3.17 -6.82 -19.50
N ILE A 97 2.96 -8.00 -18.92
CA ILE A 97 4.03 -8.80 -18.32
C ILE A 97 5.09 -9.18 -19.37
N ARG A 98 4.66 -9.51 -20.60
CA ARG A 98 5.55 -9.88 -21.71
C ARG A 98 6.46 -8.74 -22.18
N GLN A 99 6.16 -7.48 -21.84
CA GLN A 99 7.03 -6.33 -22.17
C GLN A 99 8.34 -6.36 -21.39
N VAL A 100 8.39 -7.07 -20.26
CA VAL A 100 9.59 -7.18 -19.42
C VAL A 100 10.39 -8.42 -19.85
N PRO A 101 11.64 -8.26 -20.34
CA PRO A 101 12.49 -9.40 -20.65
C PRO A 101 12.73 -10.27 -19.42
N LEU A 102 12.66 -11.58 -19.60
CA LEU A 102 12.79 -12.55 -18.50
C LEU A 102 14.10 -12.39 -17.71
N ALA A 103 15.20 -12.06 -18.39
CA ALA A 103 16.49 -11.79 -17.76
C ALA A 103 16.42 -10.62 -16.76
N VAL A 104 15.78 -9.51 -17.14
CA VAL A 104 15.61 -8.33 -16.29
C VAL A 104 14.74 -8.66 -15.08
N TYR A 105 13.67 -9.45 -15.29
CA TYR A 105 12.85 -9.94 -14.19
C TYR A 105 13.66 -10.77 -13.18
N HIS A 106 14.48 -11.72 -13.65
CA HIS A 106 15.30 -12.55 -12.77
C HIS A 106 16.33 -11.74 -11.99
N GLU A 107 17.01 -10.81 -12.65
CA GLU A 107 17.97 -9.92 -11.99
C GLU A 107 17.27 -9.11 -10.89
N HIS A 108 16.09 -8.56 -11.17
CA HIS A 108 15.35 -7.79 -10.18
C HIS A 108 14.85 -8.65 -9.02
N ARG A 109 14.44 -9.90 -9.29
CA ARG A 109 14.10 -10.88 -8.25
C ARG A 109 15.29 -11.23 -7.35
N GLN A 110 16.49 -11.36 -7.91
CA GLN A 110 17.71 -11.58 -7.12
C GLN A 110 17.99 -10.39 -6.20
N ARG A 111 17.94 -9.16 -6.72
CA ARG A 111 18.14 -7.94 -5.89
C ARG A 111 17.13 -7.85 -4.74
N LEU A 112 15.86 -8.21 -4.97
CA LEU A 112 14.85 -8.25 -3.92
C LEU A 112 15.15 -9.31 -2.87
N GLU A 113 15.58 -10.50 -3.31
CA GLU A 113 15.96 -11.59 -2.41
C GLU A 113 17.11 -11.18 -1.49
N GLU A 114 18.14 -10.53 -2.05
CA GLU A 114 19.29 -9.99 -1.32
C GLU A 114 18.87 -8.90 -0.32
N ALA A 115 18.01 -7.97 -0.73
CA ALA A 115 17.51 -6.91 0.14
C ALA A 115 16.63 -7.43 1.28
N GLU A 116 15.89 -8.53 1.05
CA GLU A 116 15.05 -9.17 2.07
C GLU A 116 15.83 -10.11 2.99
N ALA A 117 17.00 -10.62 2.58
CA ALA A 117 17.78 -11.60 3.32
C ALA A 117 18.05 -11.18 4.79
N PRO A 118 18.44 -9.92 5.11
CA PRO A 118 18.65 -9.48 6.48
C PRO A 118 17.39 -9.56 7.35
N HIS A 119 16.22 -9.25 6.78
CA HIS A 119 14.95 -9.25 7.50
C HIS A 119 14.43 -10.66 7.80
N ARG A 120 14.92 -11.67 7.07
CA ARG A 120 14.51 -13.06 7.26
C ARG A 120 15.10 -13.67 8.51
N PHE A 121 16.30 -13.27 8.91
CA PHE A 121 16.93 -13.81 10.12
C PHE A 121 16.09 -13.56 11.37
N LEU A 122 15.74 -12.29 11.65
CA LEU A 122 14.91 -11.94 12.81
C LEU A 122 13.55 -12.64 12.78
N ARG A 123 12.94 -12.74 11.59
CA ARG A 123 11.68 -13.44 11.40
C ARG A 123 11.80 -14.95 11.66
N ARG A 124 12.90 -15.59 11.24
CA ARG A 124 13.18 -17.01 11.50
C ARG A 124 13.44 -17.23 12.98
N LEU A 125 14.28 -16.41 13.60
CA LEU A 125 14.60 -16.45 15.03
C LEU A 125 13.34 -16.37 15.90
N HIS A 126 12.41 -15.45 15.58
CA HIS A 126 11.16 -15.33 16.33
C HIS A 126 10.18 -16.48 16.10
N ARG A 127 10.27 -17.20 14.96
CA ARG A 127 9.35 -18.28 14.62
C ARG A 127 9.84 -19.65 15.09
N ASP A 128 11.14 -19.90 14.96
CA ASP A 128 11.82 -21.14 15.32
C ASP A 128 13.28 -20.82 15.71
N PRO A 129 13.52 -20.50 16.99
CA PRO A 129 14.84 -20.04 17.42
C PRO A 129 15.90 -21.14 17.34
N LEU A 130 15.53 -22.39 17.62
CA LEU A 130 16.47 -23.52 17.60
C LEU A 130 17.02 -23.74 16.20
N ARG A 131 16.13 -23.79 15.19
CA ARG A 131 16.56 -23.93 13.80
C ARG A 131 17.38 -22.73 13.33
N ALA A 132 16.96 -21.52 13.68
CA ALA A 132 17.67 -20.31 13.26
C ALA A 132 19.10 -20.23 13.85
N VAL A 133 19.29 -20.67 15.09
CA VAL A 133 20.63 -20.76 15.71
C VAL A 133 21.45 -21.90 15.10
N GLY A 134 20.84 -23.05 14.82
CA GLY A 134 21.51 -24.16 14.12
C GLY A 134 22.06 -23.74 12.76
N ASP A 135 21.23 -23.11 11.93
CA ASP A 135 21.63 -22.59 10.62
C ASP A 135 22.82 -21.60 10.72
N LEU A 136 22.89 -20.81 11.80
CA LEU A 136 23.96 -19.83 12.04
C LEU A 136 25.28 -20.51 12.42
N ILE A 137 25.23 -21.57 13.22
CA ILE A 137 26.39 -22.37 13.59
C ILE A 137 26.99 -23.03 12.34
N ASP A 138 26.15 -23.61 11.48
CA ASP A 138 26.57 -24.25 10.24
C ASP A 138 27.22 -23.24 9.28
N GLN A 139 26.62 -22.06 9.13
CA GLN A 139 27.19 -20.97 8.32
C GLN A 139 28.55 -20.51 8.85
N HIS A 140 28.69 -20.38 10.17
CA HIS A 140 29.96 -20.01 10.79
C HIS A 140 31.04 -21.08 10.57
N ALA A 141 30.70 -22.35 10.71
CA ALA A 141 31.62 -23.46 10.43
C ALA A 141 32.10 -23.44 8.96
N ALA A 142 31.17 -23.30 8.01
CA ALA A 142 31.52 -23.19 6.58
C ALA A 142 32.41 -21.98 6.30
N ARG A 143 32.11 -20.82 6.90
CA ARG A 143 32.89 -19.59 6.71
C ARG A 143 34.30 -19.72 7.27
N ARG A 144 34.47 -20.44 8.39
CA ARG A 144 35.80 -20.76 8.92
C ARG A 144 36.59 -21.62 7.94
N THR A 145 35.99 -22.67 7.40
CA THR A 145 36.64 -23.52 6.39
C THR A 145 37.07 -22.73 5.15
N GLU A 146 36.21 -21.82 4.66
CA GLU A 146 36.55 -20.94 3.54
C GLU A 146 37.73 -20.01 3.85
N LEU A 147 37.77 -19.43 5.05
CA LEU A 147 38.86 -18.55 5.49
C LEU A 147 40.16 -19.33 5.71
N GLU A 148 40.10 -20.54 6.25
CA GLU A 148 41.24 -21.44 6.43
C GLU A 148 41.79 -21.87 5.06
N ALA A 149 40.92 -22.21 4.10
CA ALA A 149 41.30 -22.51 2.72
C ALA A 149 41.90 -21.28 1.98
N ALA A 150 41.37 -20.07 2.22
CA ALA A 150 41.86 -18.85 1.60
C ALA A 150 43.15 -18.29 2.25
N SER A 151 43.41 -18.61 3.52
CA SER A 151 44.59 -18.13 4.26
C SER A 151 45.83 -19.01 4.07
N GLY A 152 45.71 -20.19 3.46
CA GLY A 152 46.84 -21.07 3.12
C GLY A 152 47.63 -21.60 4.32
N LEU A 153 47.12 -21.43 5.54
CA LEU A 153 47.72 -21.93 6.77
C LEU A 153 47.09 -23.29 7.12
N PRO A 154 47.89 -24.35 7.31
CA PRO A 154 47.36 -25.65 7.72
C PRO A 154 46.80 -25.55 9.16
N PRO A 155 45.78 -26.36 9.49
CA PRO A 155 45.19 -26.36 10.82
C PRO A 155 46.20 -26.84 11.88
N PRO A 156 46.11 -26.36 13.14
CA PRO A 156 46.89 -26.88 14.27
C PRO A 156 46.46 -28.28 14.71
#